data_AF-A0A2N2SXF4-F1
#
_entry.id   AF-A0A2N2SXF4-F1
#
_cell.length_a   1.000
_cell.length_b   1.000
_cell.length_c   1.000
_cell.angle_alpha   90.00
_cell.angle_beta   90.00
_cell.angle_gamma   90.00
#
_symmetry.space_group_name_H-M   'P 1'
#
loop_
_entity.id
_entity.type
_entity.pdbx_description
1 polymer ?
#
loop_
_entity_poly.entity_id
_entity_poly.type
_entity_poly.pdbx_seq_one_letter_code
_entity_poly.pdbx_strand_id
1 'polypeptide(L)'
;MNTRTNIVIDDDLIAQAMTRAGVTTKKAAVEAALKAYVRKPDYAGLLALRGSGVLDPDYDPSGPYGLTPEALARRGWNTFEEARIGIDKQRDDLLSQPVVAAGKAVKATRQSRAKKSQVVQA
;
A
#
# COMPACT_ATOMS: atom_id res chain seq x y z
N MET A 1 9.18 -30.49 20.40
CA MET A 1 10.35 -30.62 21.28
C MET A 1 10.85 -29.23 21.62
N ASN A 2 11.17 -28.97 22.89
CA ASN A 2 11.75 -27.69 23.31
C ASN A 2 13.21 -27.93 23.67
N THR A 3 14.12 -27.19 23.02
CA THR A 3 15.56 -27.28 23.23
C THR A 3 16.05 -25.98 23.87
N ARG A 4 16.87 -26.09 24.91
CA ARG A 4 17.53 -24.93 25.55
C ARG A 4 18.95 -24.82 24.99
N THR A 5 19.27 -23.65 24.45
CA THR A 5 20.57 -23.39 23.82
C THR A 5 21.14 -22.09 24.36
N ASN A 6 22.46 -22.07 24.60
CA ASN A 6 23.17 -20.85 24.97
C ASN A 6 23.76 -20.22 23.70
N ILE A 7 23.41 -18.98 23.41
CA ILE A 7 23.83 -18.24 22.21
C ILE A 7 24.10 -16.79 22.59
N VAL A 8 25.15 -16.21 22.00
CA VAL A 8 25.47 -14.80 22.14
C VAL A 8 24.77 -14.05 21.01
N ILE A 9 23.95 -13.06 21.35
CA ILE A 9 23.20 -12.20 20.42
C ILE A 9 23.43 -10.75 20.85
N ASP A 10 23.46 -9.85 19.88
CA ASP A 10 23.44 -8.42 20.11
C ASP A 10 22.18 -7.98 20.89
N ASP A 11 22.39 -7.29 22.01
CA ASP A 11 21.32 -6.83 22.89
C ASP A 11 20.47 -5.72 22.26
N ASP A 12 21.05 -4.87 21.41
CA ASP A 12 20.33 -3.81 20.72
C ASP A 12 19.37 -4.40 19.68
N LEU A 13 19.81 -5.47 19.00
CA LEU A 13 18.98 -6.22 18.06
C LEU A 13 17.80 -6.89 18.78
N ILE A 14 18.03 -7.49 19.95
CA ILE A 14 16.97 -8.08 20.78
C ILE A 14 15.98 -7.02 21.23
N ALA A 15 16.45 -5.84 21.67
CA ALA A 15 15.59 -4.75 22.10
C ALA A 15 14.69 -4.23 20.97
N GLN A 16 15.23 -4.12 19.76
CA GLN A 16 14.45 -3.77 18.56
C GLN A 16 13.41 -4.86 18.24
N ALA A 17 13.80 -6.14 18.29
CA ALA A 17 12.88 -7.25 18.07
C ALA A 17 11.77 -7.30 19.12
N MET A 18 12.10 -7.07 20.39
CA MET A 18 11.13 -6.99 21.50
C MET A 18 10.12 -5.88 21.28
N THR A 19 10.59 -4.68 20.89
CA THR A 19 9.72 -3.54 20.58
C THR A 19 8.80 -3.83 19.40
N ARG A 20 9.34 -4.39 18.30
CA ARG A 20 8.55 -4.72 17.10
C ARG A 20 7.53 -5.83 17.33
N ALA A 21 7.88 -6.83 18.14
CA ALA A 21 6.99 -7.96 18.45
C ALA A 21 6.07 -7.70 19.65
N GLY A 22 6.27 -6.62 20.42
CA GLY A 22 5.49 -6.31 21.62
C GLY A 22 5.68 -7.31 22.76
N VAL A 23 6.88 -7.90 22.89
CA VAL A 23 7.17 -8.96 23.87
C VAL A 23 8.16 -8.50 24.94
N THR A 24 8.01 -9.05 26.14
CA THR A 24 8.79 -8.65 27.33
C THR A 24 10.03 -9.51 27.60
N THR A 25 10.17 -10.67 26.93
CA THR A 25 11.28 -11.59 27.17
C THR A 25 12.12 -11.82 25.92
N LYS A 26 13.45 -11.94 26.11
CA LYS A 26 14.40 -12.22 25.03
C LYS A 26 14.05 -13.52 24.29
N LYS A 27 13.65 -14.57 25.02
CA LYS A 27 13.21 -15.86 24.43
C LYS A 27 12.01 -15.67 23.51
N ALA A 28 10.99 -14.94 23.95
CA ALA A 28 9.79 -14.70 23.14
C ALA A 28 10.11 -13.89 21.88
N ALA A 29 11.04 -12.93 21.97
CA ALA A 29 11.49 -12.16 20.80
C ALA A 29 12.18 -13.06 19.77
N VAL A 30 13.07 -13.95 20.21
CA VAL A 30 13.75 -14.90 19.32
C VAL A 30 12.75 -15.86 18.68
N GLU A 31 11.81 -16.40 19.45
CA GLU A 31 10.78 -17.30 18.92
C GLU A 31 9.85 -16.59 17.92
N ALA A 32 9.44 -15.35 18.21
CA ALA A 32 8.62 -14.54 17.31
C ALA A 32 9.37 -14.22 16.01
N ALA A 33 10.65 -13.85 16.10
CA ALA A 33 11.49 -13.59 14.93
C ALA A 33 11.64 -14.83 14.04
N LEU A 34 11.91 -16.01 14.63
CA LEU A 34 12.01 -17.26 13.89
C LEU A 34 10.68 -17.66 13.24
N LYS A 35 9.55 -17.50 13.96
CA LYS A 35 8.22 -17.73 13.39
C LYS A 35 7.93 -16.80 12.22
N ALA A 36 8.28 -15.52 12.35
CA ALA A 36 8.12 -14.55 11.27
C ALA A 36 9.00 -14.90 10.05
N TYR A 37 10.22 -15.38 10.27
CA TYR A 37 11.14 -15.77 9.21
C TYR A 37 10.67 -17.01 8.44
N VAL A 38 10.15 -18.02 9.15
CA VAL A 38 9.66 -19.26 8.54
C VAL A 38 8.28 -19.09 7.92
N ARG A 39 7.48 -18.14 8.42
CA ARG A 39 6.15 -17.86 7.89
C ARG A 39 6.27 -17.41 6.43
N LYS A 40 5.65 -18.17 5.52
CA LYS A 40 5.41 -17.71 4.16
C LYS A 40 4.52 -16.46 4.22
N PRO A 41 4.87 -15.36 3.55
CA PRO A 41 4.00 -14.20 3.53
C PRO A 41 2.66 -14.62 2.91
N ASP A 42 1.58 -14.35 3.64
CA ASP A 42 0.24 -14.61 3.14
C ASP A 42 -0.19 -13.42 2.27
N TYR A 43 -0.16 -13.64 0.96
CA TYR A 43 -0.59 -12.65 -0.02
C TYR A 43 -2.08 -12.74 -0.35
N ALA A 44 -2.84 -13.65 0.26
CA ALA A 44 -4.24 -13.87 -0.08
C ALA A 44 -5.08 -12.58 0.07
N GLY A 45 -4.84 -11.80 1.14
CA GLY A 45 -5.50 -10.51 1.33
C GLY A 45 -5.17 -9.49 0.23
N LEU A 46 -3.90 -9.38 -0.14
CA LEU A 46 -3.46 -8.47 -1.22
C LEU A 46 -4.01 -8.91 -2.58
N LEU A 47 -4.04 -10.22 -2.84
CA LEU A 47 -4.61 -10.79 -4.06
C LEU A 47 -6.13 -10.63 -4.12
N ALA A 48 -6.83 -10.68 -2.98
CA ALA A 48 -8.27 -10.43 -2.91
C ALA A 48 -8.64 -8.98 -3.27
N LEU A 49 -7.72 -8.02 -3.09
CA LEU A 49 -7.91 -6.63 -3.52
C LEU A 49 -7.74 -6.46 -5.03
N ARG A 50 -7.23 -7.45 -5.77
CA ARG A 50 -7.08 -7.34 -7.23
C ARG A 50 -8.45 -7.21 -7.88
N GLY A 51 -8.65 -6.12 -8.62
CA GLY A 51 -9.92 -5.83 -9.30
C GLY A 51 -10.98 -5.18 -8.41
N SER A 52 -10.69 -4.88 -7.15
CA SER A 52 -11.61 -4.17 -6.24
C SER A 52 -11.72 -2.66 -6.50
N GLY A 53 -10.96 -2.12 -7.45
CA GLY A 53 -11.02 -0.70 -7.82
C GLY A 53 -10.48 0.25 -6.76
N VAL A 54 -9.58 -0.22 -5.88
CA VAL A 54 -8.96 0.56 -4.79
C VAL A 54 -7.92 1.56 -5.32
N LEU A 55 -7.50 1.43 -6.57
CA LEU A 55 -6.58 2.39 -7.19
C LEU A 55 -7.34 3.69 -7.52
N ASP A 56 -6.69 4.82 -7.24
CA ASP A 56 -7.18 6.14 -7.63
C ASP A 56 -7.33 6.21 -9.16
N PRO A 57 -8.42 6.77 -9.71
CA PRO A 57 -8.57 7.00 -11.15
C PRO A 57 -7.41 7.78 -11.78
N ASP A 58 -6.74 8.60 -10.97
CA ASP A 58 -5.61 9.42 -11.41
C ASP A 58 -4.28 8.65 -11.38
N TYR A 59 -4.24 7.42 -10.85
CA TYR A 59 -3.04 6.59 -10.73
C TYR A 59 -2.61 6.02 -12.08
N ASP A 60 -1.39 6.35 -12.52
CA ASP A 60 -0.74 5.79 -13.70
C ASP A 60 0.69 5.34 -13.34
N PRO A 61 0.99 4.03 -13.33
CA PRO A 61 2.30 3.53 -12.95
C PRO A 61 3.43 3.94 -13.90
N SER A 62 3.12 4.36 -15.14
CA SER A 62 4.10 4.85 -16.11
C SER A 62 4.18 6.37 -16.17
N GLY A 63 3.28 7.06 -15.47
CA GLY A 63 3.21 8.50 -15.43
C GLY A 63 4.21 9.13 -14.44
N PRO A 64 4.54 10.42 -14.62
CA PRO A 64 5.33 11.15 -13.64
C PRO A 64 4.63 11.14 -12.26
N TYR A 65 5.38 10.79 -11.21
CA TYR A 65 4.86 10.64 -9.84
C TYR A 65 3.77 9.58 -9.66
N GLY A 66 3.62 8.65 -10.61
CA GLY A 66 2.57 7.64 -10.56
C GLY A 66 1.18 8.20 -10.90
N LEU A 67 1.11 9.34 -11.59
CA LEU A 67 -0.14 10.03 -11.95
C LEU A 67 -0.28 10.21 -13.45
N THR A 68 -1.53 10.24 -13.93
CA THR A 68 -1.83 10.58 -15.32
C THR A 68 -1.42 12.03 -15.64
N PRO A 69 -1.01 12.34 -16.89
CA PRO A 69 -0.69 13.72 -17.31
C PRO A 69 -1.83 14.72 -17.07
N GLU A 70 -3.08 14.29 -17.20
CA GLU A 70 -4.26 15.11 -16.94
C GLU A 70 -4.44 15.42 -15.45
N ALA A 71 -4.18 14.43 -14.58
CA ALA A 71 -4.19 14.64 -13.13
C ALA A 71 -3.07 15.59 -12.69
N LEU A 72 -1.89 15.49 -13.32
CA LEU A 72 -0.78 16.40 -13.08
C LEU A 72 -1.15 17.84 -13.48
N ALA A 73 -1.75 18.01 -14.67
CA ALA A 73 -2.21 19.31 -15.15
C ALA A 73 -3.28 19.93 -14.25
N ARG A 74 -4.24 19.14 -13.76
CA ARG A 74 -5.25 19.59 -12.78
C ARG A 74 -4.65 20.05 -11.45
N ARG A 75 -3.59 19.36 -11.00
CA ARG A 75 -2.90 19.68 -9.74
C ARG A 75 -1.96 20.88 -9.89
N GLY A 76 -1.63 21.29 -11.12
CA GLY A 76 -0.73 22.41 -11.40
C GLY A 76 0.71 22.15 -10.98
N TRP A 77 1.07 20.87 -10.78
CA TRP A 77 2.41 20.49 -10.34
C TRP A 77 3.34 20.43 -11.55
N ASN A 78 4.16 21.46 -11.69
CA ASN A 78 5.11 21.58 -12.80
C ASN A 78 6.52 21.14 -12.39
N THR A 79 6.76 20.97 -11.08
CA THR A 79 8.07 20.60 -10.51
C THR A 79 7.98 19.42 -9.54
N PHE A 80 9.11 18.72 -9.36
CA PHE A 80 9.24 17.56 -8.48
C PHE A 80 8.97 17.87 -7.00
N GLU A 81 9.41 19.03 -6.55
CA GLU A 81 9.32 19.40 -5.13
C GLU A 81 7.88 19.75 -4.73
N GLU A 82 7.14 20.42 -5.61
CA GLU A 82 5.71 20.72 -5.41
C GLU A 82 4.87 19.44 -5.40
N ALA A 83 5.18 18.49 -6.29
CA ALA A 83 4.51 17.20 -6.33
C ALA A 83 4.78 16.37 -5.05
N ARG A 84 6.03 16.35 -4.58
CA ARG A 84 6.42 15.65 -3.34
C ARG A 84 5.68 16.21 -2.12
N ILE A 85 5.69 17.53 -1.94
CA ILE A 85 5.02 18.20 -0.81
C ILE A 85 3.50 17.95 -0.85
N GLY A 86 2.90 17.98 -2.04
CA GLY A 86 1.47 17.72 -2.21
C GLY A 86 1.07 16.27 -1.90
N ILE A 87 1.88 15.28 -2.32
CA ILE A 87 1.65 13.86 -2.04
C ILE A 87 1.81 13.57 -0.54
N ASP A 88 2.87 14.10 0.10
CA ASP A 88 3.09 13.91 1.54
C ASP A 88 1.90 14.46 2.35
N LYS A 89 1.39 15.63 1.99
CA LYS A 89 0.19 16.20 2.62
C LYS A 89 -1.05 15.33 2.42
N GLN A 90 -1.29 14.86 1.19
CA GLN A 90 -2.43 13.96 0.91
C GLN A 90 -2.33 12.65 1.70
N ARG A 91 -1.13 12.08 1.83
CA ARG A 91 -0.90 10.88 2.66
C ARG A 91 -1.25 11.15 4.11
N ASP A 92 -0.77 12.26 4.68
CA ASP A 92 -0.99 12.59 6.08
C ASP A 92 -2.49 12.87 6.35
N ASP A 93 -3.20 13.49 5.41
CA ASP A 93 -4.65 13.68 5.46
C ASP A 93 -5.41 12.34 5.38
N LEU A 94 -4.98 11.40 4.53
CA LEU A 94 -5.57 10.06 4.44
C LEU A 94 -5.36 9.23 5.70
N LEU A 95 -4.18 9.34 6.32
CA LEU A 95 -3.87 8.66 7.58
C LEU A 95 -4.59 9.28 8.78
N SER A 96 -4.95 10.56 8.69
CA SER A 96 -5.71 11.28 9.72
C SER A 96 -7.22 11.06 9.61
N GLN A 97 -7.73 10.58 8.47
CA GLN A 97 -9.14 10.26 8.30
C GLN A 97 -9.51 8.98 9.05
N PRO A 98 -10.64 8.95 9.78
CA PRO A 98 -11.11 7.72 10.41
C PRO A 98 -11.46 6.72 9.30
N VAL A 99 -10.92 5.50 9.39
CA VAL A 99 -11.21 4.39 8.46
C VAL A 99 -12.71 4.08 8.56
N VAL A 100 -13.50 4.67 7.67
CA VAL A 100 -14.94 4.42 7.61
C VAL A 100 -15.12 2.99 7.12
N ALA A 101 -15.63 2.11 7.99
CA ALA A 101 -15.92 0.73 7.63
C ALA A 101 -16.75 0.68 6.33
N ALA A 102 -16.20 0.03 5.31
CA ALA A 102 -16.77 -0.04 3.97
C ALA A 102 -18.19 -0.63 4.02
N GLY A 103 -19.18 0.25 3.86
CA GLY A 103 -20.59 -0.09 3.94
C GLY A 103 -21.44 0.90 3.16
N LYS A 104 -21.14 1.13 1.88
CA LYS A 104 -22.16 1.57 0.90
C LYS A 104 -21.67 1.37 -0.54
N ALA A 105 -22.41 0.52 -1.26
CA ALA A 105 -22.25 0.31 -2.69
C ALA A 105 -22.52 1.62 -3.44
N VAL A 106 -21.49 2.18 -4.08
CA VAL A 106 -21.66 3.29 -5.01
C VAL A 106 -22.07 2.70 -6.35
N LYS A 107 -23.30 3.01 -6.79
CA LYS A 107 -23.85 2.63 -8.10
C LYS A 107 -22.94 3.19 -9.20
N ALA A 108 -22.26 2.30 -9.93
CA ALA A 108 -21.52 2.66 -11.13
C ALA A 108 -22.51 3.10 -12.23
N THR A 109 -22.57 4.41 -12.48
CA THR A 109 -23.23 4.98 -13.67
C THR A 109 -22.40 4.58 -14.90
N ARG A 110 -22.88 3.56 -15.63
CA ARG A 110 -22.33 3.19 -16.95
C ARG A 110 -22.57 4.35 -17.92
N GLN A 111 -21.52 5.11 -18.24
CA GLN A 111 -21.55 5.97 -19.43
C GLN A 111 -21.43 5.09 -20.68
N SER A 112 -22.49 5.11 -21.49
CA SER A 112 -22.62 4.39 -22.75
C SER A 112 -21.60 4.89 -23.78
N ARG A 113 -20.74 4.00 -24.26
CA ARG A 113 -19.83 4.24 -25.38
C ARG A 113 -20.63 4.41 -26.68
N ALA A 114 -20.72 5.63 -27.19
CA ALA A 114 -21.33 5.93 -28.49
C ALA A 114 -20.48 5.34 -29.64
N LYS A 115 -21.14 4.62 -30.55
CA LYS A 115 -20.57 4.12 -31.81
C LYS A 115 -20.38 5.27 -32.82
N LYS A 116 -19.19 5.39 -33.40
CA LYS A 116 -18.93 5.87 -34.77
C LYS A 116 -17.76 5.00 -35.27
N SER A 117 -17.83 4.09 -36.25
CA SER A 117 -18.42 4.11 -37.60
C SER A 117 -17.93 5.27 -38.45
N GLN A 118 -16.77 5.10 -39.09
CA GLN A 118 -16.61 5.19 -40.55
C GLN A 118 -15.15 4.93 -40.93
N VAL A 119 -14.92 3.80 -41.60
CA VAL A 119 -13.75 3.54 -42.44
C VAL A 119 -14.15 4.03 -43.83
N VAL A 120 -13.41 4.98 -44.39
CA VAL A 120 -13.54 5.38 -45.80
C VAL A 120 -12.27 4.91 -46.50
N GLN A 121 -12.44 3.95 -47.40
CA GLN A 121 -11.47 3.58 -48.44
C GLN A 121 -11.64 4.52 -49.63
N ALA A 122 -10.52 5.00 -50.17
CA ALA A 122 -10.29 5.24 -51.60
C ALA A 122 -8.79 5.25 -51.83
#